data_AF-A0A9E4PTK7-F1
#
_entry.id   AF-A0A9E4PTK7-F1
#
_cell.length_a   1.000
_cell.length_b   1.000
_cell.length_c   1.000
_cell.angle_alpha   90.00
_cell.angle_beta   90.00
_cell.angle_gamma   90.00
#
_symmetry.space_group_name_H-M   'P 1'
#
loop_
_entity.id
_entity.type
_entity.pdbx_description
1 polymer ?
#
loop_
_entity_poly.entity_id
_entity_poly.type
_entity_poly.pdbx_seq_one_letter_code
_entity_poly.pdbx_strand_id
1 'polypeptide(L)' 'PEWRTIFNPVNNLVYNADGRSVHTVVLDGRVVVEDHEPLFVDQWELIQKVQELGENLLARTGISFPSRWPIV' A
#
# COMPACT_ATOMS: atom_id res chain seq x y z
N PRO A 1 1.23 0.25 18.23
CA PRO A 1 0.79 -1.02 17.60
C PRO A 1 -0.73 -1.13 17.63
N GLU A 2 -1.33 -0.92 16.47
CA GLU A 2 -2.76 -0.99 16.13
C GLU A 2 -3.37 -2.39 16.35
N TRP A 3 -2.54 -3.45 16.32
CA TRP A 3 -2.95 -4.81 16.66
C TRP A 3 -2.20 -5.28 17.92
N ARG A 4 -2.95 -5.55 19.00
CA ARG A 4 -2.41 -6.15 20.24
C ARG A 4 -3.15 -7.44 20.51
N THR A 5 -2.42 -8.53 20.74
CA THR A 5 -3.02 -9.82 21.11
C THR A 5 -3.58 -9.72 22.51
N ILE A 6 -4.90 -9.64 22.64
CA ILE A 6 -5.54 -9.62 23.96
C ILE A 6 -5.72 -11.05 24.49
N PHE A 7 -6.15 -12.01 23.66
CA PHE A 7 -6.34 -13.41 24.08
C PHE A 7 -6.13 -14.49 23.00
N ASN A 8 -6.45 -14.21 21.73
CA ASN A 8 -6.33 -15.19 20.63
C ASN A 8 -5.54 -14.57 19.45
N PRO A 9 -4.27 -14.96 19.24
CA PRO A 9 -3.42 -14.36 18.20
C PRO A 9 -3.88 -14.70 16.78
N VAL A 10 -4.50 -15.86 16.55
CA VAL A 10 -4.96 -16.28 15.21
C VAL A 10 -6.16 -15.45 14.79
N ASN A 11 -7.16 -15.32 15.66
CA ASN A 11 -8.32 -14.47 15.38
C ASN A 11 -7.89 -13.01 15.19
N ASN A 12 -6.92 -12.56 16.00
CA ASN A 12 -6.39 -11.20 15.88
C ASN A 12 -5.69 -10.96 14.53
N LEU A 13 -4.93 -11.95 14.04
CA LEU A 13 -4.30 -11.90 12.73
C LEU A 13 -5.34 -11.85 11.60
N VAL A 14 -6.40 -12.65 11.67
CA VAL A 14 -7.40 -12.74 10.59
C VAL A 14 -8.34 -11.55 10.53
N TYR A 15 -8.79 -11.05 11.70
CA TYR A 15 -9.88 -10.07 11.75
C TYR A 15 -9.44 -8.65 12.02
N ASN A 16 -8.23 -8.42 12.57
CA ASN A 16 -7.79 -7.10 13.01
C ASN A 16 -6.49 -6.60 12.33
N ALA A 17 -5.68 -7.48 11.75
CA ALA A 17 -4.45 -7.07 11.06
C ALA A 17 -4.73 -6.68 9.61
N ASP A 18 -3.96 -5.71 9.11
CA ASP A 18 -3.89 -5.39 7.68
C ASP A 18 -2.43 -5.28 7.22
N GLY A 19 -2.21 -4.89 5.96
CA GLY A 19 -0.86 -4.82 5.39
C GLY A 19 0.12 -3.93 6.17
N ARG A 20 -0.37 -2.94 6.91
CA ARG A 20 0.47 -2.03 7.73
C ARG A 20 1.00 -2.70 8.99
N SER A 21 0.34 -3.76 9.45
CA SER A 21 0.74 -4.52 10.63
C SER A 21 1.99 -5.38 10.42
N VAL A 22 2.46 -5.52 9.17
CA VAL A 22 3.71 -6.20 8.83
C VAL A 22 4.89 -5.30 9.16
N HIS A 23 5.76 -5.74 10.08
CA HIS A 23 6.94 -4.99 10.49
C HIS A 23 8.20 -5.38 9.70
N THR A 24 8.44 -6.68 9.47
CA THR A 24 9.64 -7.19 8.78
C THR A 24 9.29 -8.36 7.87
N VAL A 25 9.87 -8.40 6.67
CA VAL A 25 9.76 -9.53 5.73
C VAL A 25 11.15 -10.01 5.35
N VAL A 26 11.37 -11.32 5.42
CA VAL A 26 12.62 -11.98 5.03
C VAL A 26 12.36 -12.94 3.88
N LEU A 27 13.13 -12.81 2.80
CA LEU A 27 13.07 -13.67 1.61
C LEU A 27 14.48 -14.17 1.29
N ASP A 28 14.67 -15.50 1.24
CA ASP A 28 15.96 -16.13 0.97
C ASP A 28 17.10 -15.60 1.88
N GLY A 29 16.79 -15.43 3.17
CA GLY A 29 17.75 -14.88 4.15
C GLY A 29 18.02 -13.37 4.04
N ARG A 30 17.34 -12.65 3.13
CA ARG A 30 17.48 -11.19 2.97
C ARG A 30 16.25 -10.47 3.53
N VAL A 31 16.47 -9.42 4.31
CA VAL A 31 15.40 -8.53 4.75
C VAL A 31 14.97 -7.66 3.57
N VAL A 32 13.69 -7.70 3.21
CA VAL A 32 13.12 -6.93 2.08
C VAL A 32 12.11 -5.88 2.53
N VAL A 33 11.59 -6.00 3.75
CA VAL A 33 10.82 -4.97 4.47
C VAL A 33 11.38 -4.91 5.87
N GLU A 34 11.65 -3.71 6.39
CA GLU A 34 12.13 -3.46 7.74
C GLU A 34 11.47 -2.19 8.30
N ASP A 35 11.06 -2.21 9.56
CA ASP A 35 10.38 -1.07 10.21
C ASP A 35 9.21 -0.52 9.37
N HIS A 36 8.40 -1.43 8.82
CA HIS A 36 7.27 -1.13 7.92
C HIS A 36 7.66 -0.55 6.54
N GLU A 37 8.95 -0.37 6.26
CA GLU A 37 9.48 0.20 5.02
C GLU A 37 10.02 -0.88 4.07
N PRO A 38 9.57 -0.97 2.81
CA PRO A 38 10.17 -1.80 1.78
C PRO A 38 11.57 -1.31 1.42
N LEU A 39 12.55 -2.22 1.44
CA LEU A 39 13.95 -1.91 1.17
C LEU A 39 14.34 -2.02 -0.31
N PHE A 40 13.42 -2.49 -1.15
CA PHE A 40 13.68 -2.82 -2.55
C PHE A 40 13.21 -1.75 -3.54
N VAL A 41 12.58 -0.67 -3.07
CA VAL A 41 12.06 0.40 -3.93
C VAL A 41 12.01 1.74 -3.19
N ASP A 42 12.29 2.83 -3.92
CA ASP A 42 11.95 4.17 -3.46
C ASP A 42 10.44 4.39 -3.64
N GLN A 43 9.71 4.45 -2.54
CA GLN A 43 8.26 4.57 -2.57
C GLN A 43 7.81 5.90 -3.19
N TRP A 44 8.50 7.00 -2.89
CA TRP A 44 8.10 8.31 -3.36
C TRP A 44 8.27 8.42 -4.87
N GLU A 45 9.42 7.98 -5.39
CA GLU A 45 9.66 7.90 -6.82
C GLU A 45 8.63 7.01 -7.52
N LEU A 46 8.34 5.83 -6.94
CA LEU A 46 7.36 4.90 -7.51
C LEU A 46 5.96 5.54 -7.58
N ILE A 47 5.51 6.20 -6.52
CA ILE A 47 4.21 6.88 -6.48
C ILE A 47 4.11 7.92 -7.59
N GLN A 48 5.12 8.79 -7.72
CA GLN A 48 5.13 9.83 -8.75
C GLN A 48 5.13 9.22 -10.16
N LYS A 49 5.93 8.19 -10.39
CA LYS A 49 5.99 7.49 -11.68
C LYS A 49 4.67 6.83 -12.05
N VAL A 50 4.02 6.16 -11.10
CA VAL A 50 2.72 5.51 -11.34
C VAL A 50 1.63 6.56 -11.61
N GLN A 51 1.67 7.70 -10.92
CA GLN A 51 0.77 8.82 -11.17
C GLN A 51 0.91 9.33 -12.62
N GLU A 52 2.13 9.63 -13.05
CA GLU A 52 2.42 10.10 -14.41
C GLU A 52 1.97 9.08 -15.47
N LEU A 53 2.24 7.78 -15.25
CA LEU A 53 1.80 6.71 -16.15
C LEU A 53 0.27 6.64 -16.27
N GLY A 54 -0.45 6.83 -15.15
CA GLY A 54 -1.90 6.88 -15.13
C GLY A 54 -2.45 8.05 -15.93
N GLU A 55 -1.90 9.25 -15.73
CA GLU A 55 -2.29 10.46 -16.47
C GLU A 55 -2.06 10.32 -17.97
N ASN A 56 -0.89 9.81 -18.37
CA ASN A 56 -0.55 9.55 -19.76
C ASN A 56 -1.47 8.51 -20.40
N LEU A 57 -1.88 7.48 -19.65
CA LEU A 57 -2.83 6.48 -20.13
C LEU A 57 -4.21 7.08 -20.41
N LEU A 58 -4.71 7.93 -19.50
CA LEU A 58 -6.00 8.61 -19.67
C LEU A 58 -5.95 9.56 -20.88
N ALA A 59 -4.89 10.34 -21.03
CA ALA A 59 -4.70 11.24 -22.16
C ALA A 59 -4.71 10.51 -23.52
N ARG A 60 -4.06 9.34 -23.58
CA ARG A 60 -3.99 8.51 -24.81
C ARG A 60 -5.31 7.84 -25.17
N THR A 61 -6.14 7.53 -24.18
CA THR A 61 -7.40 6.79 -24.38
C THR A 61 -8.62 7.71 -24.50
N GLY A 62 -8.48 8.98 -24.12
CA GLY A 62 -9.60 9.94 -24.09
C GLY A 62 -10.63 9.64 -22.99
N ILE A 63 -10.31 8.74 -22.05
CA ILE A 63 -11.18 8.37 -20.93
C ILE A 63 -11.11 9.47 -19.87
N SER A 64 -12.27 9.92 -19.39
CA SER A 64 -12.40 10.91 -18.32
C SER A 64 -13.38 10.44 -17.25
N PHE A 65 -13.07 10.74 -15.99
CA PHE A 65 -13.88 10.41 -14.82
C PHE A 65 -14.30 11.68 -14.07
N PRO A 66 -15.27 12.46 -14.59
CA PRO A 66 -15.77 13.64 -13.90
C PRO A 66 -16.44 13.26 -12.57
N SER A 67 -16.30 14.11 -11.55
CA SER A 67 -16.99 13.92 -10.27
C SER A 67 -18.50 13.90 -10.50
N ARG A 68 -19.17 12.85 -9.99
CA ARG A 68 -20.63 12.76 -9.95
C ARG A 68 -21.23 13.50 -8.75
N TRP A 69 -20.40 13.84 -7.77
CA TRP A 69 -20.84 14.58 -6.60
C TRP A 69 -20.96 16.07 -6.97
N PRO A 70 -22.12 16.71 -6.73
CA PRO A 70 -22.27 18.13 -6.99
C PRO A 70 -21.36 18.92 -6.06
N ILE A 71 -20.46 19.70 -6.65
CA ILE A 71 -19.65 20.68 -5.95
C ILE A 71 -20.43 21.99 -6.06
N VAL A 72 -21.14 22.37 -4.98
CA VAL A 72 -21.86 23.65 -4.83
C VAL A 72 -20.95 24.72 -4.22
#